data_AF-A0A2S9K304-F1
#
_entry.id   AF-A0A2S9K304-F1
#
_cell.length_a   1.000
_cell.length_b   1.000
_cell.length_c   1.000
_cell.angle_alpha   90.00
_cell.angle_beta   90.00
_cell.angle_gamma   90.00
#
_symmetry.space_group_name_H-M   'P 1'
#
loop_
_entity.id
_entity.type
_entity.pdbx_description
1 polymer ?
#
loop_
_entity_poly.entity_id
_entity_poly.type
_entity_poly.pdbx_seq_one_letter_code
_entity_poly.pdbx_strand_id
1 'polypeptide(L)'
;MTKHWSEDSYWTEAADRYREQREGGARQLVLDLEAIERGLYDGEGPAYRAMEAMLSVHEHEGMDGYRGAPRIVLALLQILSEQGLNTNHS
;
A
#
# COMPACT_ATOMS: atom_id res chain seq x y z
N MET A 1 13.77 -13.24 8.96
CA MET A 1 13.50 -13.30 7.52
C MET A 1 12.24 -12.53 7.29
N THR A 2 12.30 -11.48 6.47
CA THR A 2 11.15 -10.69 6.07
C THR A 2 10.26 -11.57 5.19
N LYS A 3 8.96 -11.62 5.46
CA LYS A 3 8.03 -12.35 4.58
C LYS A 3 7.97 -11.64 3.23
N HIS A 4 7.93 -12.38 2.12
CA HIS A 4 7.85 -11.76 0.80
C HIS A 4 6.53 -11.01 0.65
N TRP A 5 6.55 -9.77 0.15
CA TRP A 5 5.35 -8.93 0.04
C TRP A 5 4.20 -9.62 -0.71
N SER A 6 4.50 -10.46 -1.70
CA SER A 6 3.48 -11.17 -2.50
C SER A 6 2.78 -12.30 -1.75
N GLU A 7 3.24 -12.65 -0.55
CA GLU A 7 2.62 -13.63 0.34
C GLU A 7 1.80 -12.94 1.45
N ASP A 8 1.82 -11.61 1.50
CA ASP A 8 1.08 -10.79 2.47
C ASP A 8 -0.17 -10.20 1.82
N SER A 9 -1.34 -10.67 2.30
CA SER A 9 -2.63 -10.25 1.77
C SER A 9 -2.89 -8.77 1.94
N TYR A 10 -2.26 -8.13 2.94
CA TYR A 10 -2.33 -6.68 3.12
C TYR A 10 -1.89 -5.92 1.86
N TRP A 11 -0.87 -6.42 1.16
CA TRP A 11 -0.35 -5.80 -0.07
C TRP A 11 -1.03 -6.34 -1.33
N THR A 12 -1.23 -7.65 -1.43
CA THR A 12 -1.78 -8.24 -2.66
C THR A 12 -3.24 -7.82 -2.87
N GLU A 13 -4.06 -7.85 -1.83
CA GLU A 13 -5.48 -7.45 -1.95
C GLU A 13 -5.62 -5.95 -2.21
N ALA A 14 -4.76 -5.11 -1.63
CA ALA A 14 -4.76 -3.68 -1.91
C ALA A 14 -4.34 -3.38 -3.36
N ALA A 15 -3.37 -4.12 -3.90
CA ALA A 15 -3.00 -4.01 -5.31
C ALA A 15 -4.14 -4.45 -6.24
N ASP A 16 -4.88 -5.50 -5.87
CA ASP A 16 -6.05 -5.96 -6.60
C ASP A 16 -7.17 -4.91 -6.58
N ARG A 17 -7.48 -4.33 -5.41
CA ARG A 17 -8.47 -3.23 -5.30
C ARG A 17 -8.07 -2.01 -6.13
N TYR A 18 -6.80 -1.62 -6.11
CA TYR A 18 -6.29 -0.55 -6.98
C TYR A 18 -6.56 -0.86 -8.46
N ARG A 19 -6.25 -2.10 -8.88
CA ARG A 19 -6.45 -2.54 -10.25
C ARG A 19 -7.93 -2.53 -10.63
N GLU A 20 -8.80 -3.04 -9.77
CA GLU A 20 -10.25 -3.04 -9.97
C GLU A 20 -10.80 -1.62 -10.12
N GLN A 21 -10.42 -0.68 -9.25
CA GLN A 21 -10.82 0.72 -9.39
C GLN A 21 -10.35 1.32 -10.72
N ARG A 22 -9.10 1.02 -11.11
CA ARG A 22 -8.51 1.53 -12.34
C ARG A 22 -9.20 0.97 -13.59
N GLU A 23 -9.52 -0.32 -13.59
CA GLU A 23 -10.29 -1.01 -14.64
C GLU A 23 -11.74 -0.50 -14.67
N GLY A 24 -12.31 -0.16 -13.52
CA GLY A 24 -13.60 0.52 -13.36
C GLY A 24 -13.63 1.99 -13.82
N GLY A 25 -12.50 2.52 -14.29
CA GLY A 25 -12.41 3.85 -14.91
C GLY A 25 -11.85 4.95 -14.01
N ALA A 26 -11.52 4.66 -12.74
CA ALA A 26 -10.89 5.64 -11.86
C ALA A 26 -9.58 6.18 -12.46
N ARG A 27 -9.36 7.49 -12.30
CA ARG A 27 -8.16 8.19 -12.82
C ARG A 27 -7.33 8.87 -11.74
N GLN A 28 -7.89 9.02 -10.54
CA GLN A 28 -7.29 9.73 -9.43
C GLN A 28 -7.62 9.00 -8.13
N LEU A 29 -6.69 9.05 -7.17
CA LEU A 29 -6.93 8.69 -5.79
C LEU A 29 -7.02 9.99 -4.98
N VAL A 30 -7.99 10.06 -4.08
CA VAL A 30 -8.14 11.19 -3.14
C VAL A 30 -7.56 10.75 -1.80
N LEU A 31 -6.69 11.58 -1.22
CA LEU A 31 -6.05 11.31 0.06
C LEU A 31 -6.53 12.31 1.10
N ASP A 32 -6.98 11.81 2.24
CA ASP A 32 -7.25 12.62 3.43
C ASP A 32 -5.94 12.78 4.21
N LEU A 33 -5.31 13.95 4.09
CA LEU A 33 -4.03 14.21 4.74
C LEU A 33 -4.13 14.26 6.26
N GLU A 34 -5.26 14.71 6.82
CA GLU A 34 -5.44 14.77 8.27
C GLU A 34 -5.52 13.35 8.87
N ALA A 35 -6.24 12.44 8.19
CA ALA A 35 -6.32 11.05 8.59
C ALA A 35 -4.95 10.36 8.52
N ILE A 36 -4.18 10.63 7.46
CA ILE A 36 -2.83 10.07 7.28
C ILE A 36 -1.87 10.58 8.37
N GLU A 37 -1.89 11.88 8.68
CA GLU A 37 -1.02 12.47 9.69
C GLU A 37 -1.26 11.88 11.09
N ARG A 38 -2.51 11.59 11.45
CA ARG A 38 -2.85 10.93 12.72
C ARG A 38 -2.26 9.53 12.85
N GLY A 39 -2.09 8.82 11.74
CA GLY A 39 -1.53 7.47 11.70
C GLY A 39 -0.02 7.42 11.42
N LEU A 40 0.64 8.56 11.18
CA LEU A 40 2.02 8.61 10.67
C LEU A 40 3.04 7.96 11.61
N TYR A 41 2.80 8.05 12.92
CA TYR A 41 3.70 7.53 13.96
C TYR A 41 3.25 6.19 14.54
N ASP A 42 2.25 5.55 13.93
CA ASP A 42 1.83 4.21 14.32
C ASP A 42 2.85 3.18 13.80
N GLY A 43 3.52 2.48 14.73
CA GLY A 43 4.49 1.43 14.43
C GLY A 43 3.90 0.21 13.73
N GLU A 44 2.57 0.10 13.65
CA GLU A 44 1.88 -0.93 12.87
C GLU A 44 1.15 -0.35 11.64
N GLY A 45 1.32 0.96 11.39
CA GLY A 45 0.65 1.69 10.32
C GLY A 45 1.15 1.34 8.91
N PRO A 46 0.41 1.78 7.86
CA PRO A 46 0.73 1.45 6.48
C PRO A 46 2.15 1.84 6.05
N ALA A 47 2.67 2.96 6.58
CA ALA A 47 4.01 3.45 6.24
C ALA A 47 5.11 2.52 6.77
N TYR A 48 4.98 2.06 8.03
CA TYR A 48 5.94 1.12 8.60
C TYR A 48 5.88 -0.24 7.88
N ARG A 49 4.67 -0.76 7.62
CA ARG A 49 4.51 -2.00 6.84
C ARG A 49 5.09 -1.87 5.43
N ALA A 50 4.95 -0.70 4.78
CA ALA A 50 5.49 -0.47 3.44
C ALA A 50 7.02 -0.55 3.42
N MET A 51 7.67 -0.05 4.48
CA MET A 51 9.11 -0.17 4.64
C MET A 51 9.54 -1.65 4.70
N GLU A 52 8.87 -2.48 5.51
CA GLU A 52 9.16 -3.92 5.59
C GLU A 52 8.93 -4.63 4.24
N ALA A 53 7.85 -4.29 3.53
CA ALA A 53 7.57 -4.84 2.22
C ALA A 53 8.64 -4.47 1.19
N MET A 54 9.11 -3.22 1.21
CA MET A 54 10.20 -2.76 0.33
C MET A 54 11.54 -3.42 0.65
N LEU A 55 11.82 -3.71 1.92
CA LEU A 55 12.97 -4.53 2.30
C LEU A 55 12.87 -5.93 1.69
N SER A 56 11.69 -6.56 1.73
CA SER A 56 11.49 -7.88 1.10
C SER A 56 11.74 -7.86 -0.41
N VAL A 57 11.37 -6.79 -1.13
CA VAL A 57 11.67 -6.63 -2.56
C VAL A 57 13.17 -6.52 -2.79
N HIS A 58 13.86 -5.73 -1.97
CA HIS A 58 15.31 -5.58 -2.07
C HIS A 58 16.04 -6.90 -1.83
N GLU A 59 15.61 -7.67 -0.83
CA GLU A 59 16.21 -8.95 -0.44
C GLU A 59 15.96 -10.08 -1.45
N HIS A 60 14.80 -10.09 -2.12
CA HIS A 60 14.33 -11.26 -2.87
C HIS A 60 14.17 -11.07 -4.38
N GLU A 61 13.95 -9.85 -4.89
CA GLU A 61 13.70 -9.62 -6.33
C GLU A 61 14.93 -9.10 -7.11
N GLY A 62 15.98 -8.65 -6.43
CA GLY A 62 17.21 -8.13 -7.05
C GLY A 62 17.00 -6.87 -7.92
N MET A 63 18.06 -6.43 -8.62
CA MET A 63 18.06 -5.19 -9.43
C MET A 63 17.29 -5.29 -10.75
N ASP A 64 17.12 -6.51 -11.31
CA ASP A 64 16.50 -6.71 -12.64
C ASP A 64 14.99 -6.99 -12.57
N GLY A 65 14.44 -7.09 -11.36
CA GLY A 65 13.04 -7.40 -11.11
C GLY A 65 12.18 -6.17 -10.87
N TYR A 66 12.44 -5.45 -9.76
CA TYR A 66 11.66 -4.37 -9.15
C TYR A 66 10.19 -4.27 -9.56
N ARG A 67 9.49 -5.40 -9.70
CA ARG A 67 8.07 -5.40 -10.03
C ARG A 67 7.26 -5.27 -8.73
N GLY A 68 7.82 -5.71 -7.61
CA GLY A 68 7.26 -5.52 -6.29
C GLY A 68 7.18 -4.04 -5.88
N ALA A 69 8.25 -3.26 -6.07
CA ALA A 69 8.28 -1.88 -5.59
C ALA A 69 7.15 -1.00 -6.18
N PRO A 70 6.91 -0.93 -7.50
CA PRO A 70 5.76 -0.22 -8.05
C PRO A 70 4.43 -0.74 -7.54
N ARG A 71 4.27 -2.06 -7.35
CA ARG A 71 3.02 -2.65 -6.83
C ARG A 71 2.76 -2.27 -5.38
N ILE A 72 3.78 -2.28 -4.54
CA ILE A 72 3.68 -1.87 -3.14
C ILE A 72 3.33 -0.38 -3.06
N VAL A 73 3.92 0.48 -3.91
CA VAL A 73 3.55 1.91 -3.96
C VAL A 73 2.07 2.07 -4.31
N LEU A 74 1.57 1.37 -5.32
CA LEU A 74 0.17 1.46 -5.73
C LEU A 74 -0.77 0.93 -4.64
N ALA A 75 -0.43 -0.19 -4.01
CA ALA A 75 -1.17 -0.75 -2.89
C ALA A 75 -1.19 0.20 -1.68
N LEU A 76 -0.06 0.84 -1.35
CA LEU A 76 0.02 1.82 -0.27
C LEU A 76 -0.90 3.02 -0.55
N LEU A 77 -0.85 3.57 -1.76
CA LEU A 77 -1.71 4.70 -2.15
C LEU A 77 -3.19 4.32 -2.06
N GLN A 78 -3.55 3.10 -2.46
CA GLN A 78 -4.91 2.58 -2.32
C GLN A 78 -5.34 2.52 -0.86
N ILE A 79 -4.52 1.95 0.02
CA ILE A 79 -4.80 1.86 1.46
C ILE A 79 -4.98 3.25 2.08
N LEU A 80 -4.07 4.19 1.78
CA LEU A 80 -4.15 5.55 2.31
C LEU A 80 -5.40 6.29 1.81
N SER A 81 -5.84 6.03 0.57
CA SER A 81 -7.11 6.59 0.06
C SER A 81 -8.34 6.03 0.78
N GLU A 82 -8.30 4.76 1.20
CA GLU A 82 -9.39 4.09 1.93
C GLU A 82 -9.48 4.55 3.40
N GLN A 83 -8.35 4.94 4.02
CA GLN A 83 -8.34 5.43 5.39
C GLN A 83 -9.17 6.71 5.58
N GLY A 84 -9.14 7.63 4.60
CA GLY A 84 -9.98 8.84 4.63
C GLY A 84 -11.47 8.59 4.42
N LEU A 85 -11.86 7.44 3.86
CA LEU A 85 -13.28 7.09 3.64
C LEU A 85 -13.92 6.53 4.91
N ASN A 86 -13.15 5.81 5.72
CA ASN A 86 -13.63 5.14 6.94
C ASN A 86 -13.77 6.09 8.14
N THR A 87 -13.02 7.19 8.18
CA THR A 87 -13.10 8.21 9.25
C THR A 87 -14.31 9.13 9.11
N ASN A 88 -14.87 9.29 7.90
CA ASN A 88 -16.03 10.15 7.66
C ASN A 88 -17.40 9.47 7.95
N HIS A 89 -17.39 8.22 8.40
CA HIS A 89 -18.59 7.43 8.72
C HIS A 89 -18.69 7.03 10.21
N SER A 90 -17.89 7.64 11.09
CA SER A 90 -17.92 7.42 12.55
C SER A 90 -18.34 8.66 13.32
#